data_AF-A0A6C1E6B9-F1
#
_entry.id   AF-A0A6C1E6B9-F1
#
_cell.length_a   1.000
_cell.length_b   1.000
_cell.length_c   1.000
_cell.angle_alpha   90.00
_cell.angle_beta   90.00
_cell.angle_gamma   90.00
#
_symmetry.space_group_name_H-M   'P 1'
#
loop_
_entity.id
_entity.type
_entity.pdbx_description
1 polymer ?
#
loop_
_entity_poly.entity_id
_entity_poly.type
_entity_poly.pdbx_seq_one_letter_code
_entity_poly.pdbx_strand_id
1 'polypeptide(L)'
;MAYGVEDGKKLSDKYKKEGHFDKLKRDILSNTWNGTEEGNESFEQMLRDRVASVVKEMVKEDEGLIFKNRGLTSALIESQLVKDNYSKLNNKNDDDDNDARKFELDAYIHSKLQDPKLLEMIKKQLSEAAGSQQEESNGRT
;
A
#
# COMPACT_ATOMS: atom_id res chain seq x y z
N MET A 1 1.45 33.36 -0.91
CA MET A 1 0.01 33.12 -0.64
C MET A 1 -0.08 32.14 0.52
N ALA A 2 -0.74 32.51 1.62
CA ALA A 2 -0.95 31.64 2.76
C ALA A 2 -2.21 30.83 2.50
N TYR A 3 -2.06 29.55 2.14
CA TYR A 3 -3.19 28.63 2.01
C TYR A 3 -3.74 28.33 3.42
N GLY A 4 -5.03 28.58 3.64
CA GLY A 4 -5.68 28.22 4.89
C GLY A 4 -5.84 26.70 5.01
N VAL A 5 -6.00 26.18 6.23
CA VAL A 5 -6.26 24.74 6.48
C VAL A 5 -7.48 24.23 5.70
N GLU A 6 -8.47 25.09 5.46
CA GLU A 6 -9.65 24.78 4.64
C GLU A 6 -9.32 24.58 3.15
N ASP A 7 -8.36 25.34 2.61
CA ASP A 7 -7.92 25.22 1.21
C ASP A 7 -7.15 23.92 1.01
N GLY A 8 -6.33 23.54 1.99
CA GLY A 8 -5.61 22.27 1.98
C GLY A 8 -6.54 21.05 1.98
N LYS A 9 -7.63 21.10 2.75
CA LYS A 9 -8.63 20.02 2.79
C LYS A 9 -9.37 19.88 1.47
N LYS A 10 -9.84 21.00 0.90
CA LYS A 10 -10.51 21.01 -0.42
C LYS A 10 -9.60 20.49 -1.53
N LEU A 11 -8.33 20.87 -1.52
CA LEU A 11 -7.35 20.39 -2.49
C LEU A 11 -7.09 18.89 -2.33
N SER A 12 -6.95 18.39 -1.10
CA SER A 12 -6.80 16.96 -0.82
C SER A 12 -8.02 16.15 -1.30
N ASP A 13 -9.23 16.65 -1.04
CA ASP A 13 -10.47 15.98 -1.46
C ASP A 13 -10.61 15.94 -2.98
N LYS A 14 -10.23 17.02 -3.68
CA LYS A 14 -10.19 17.06 -5.15
C LYS A 14 -9.17 16.07 -5.72
N TYR A 15 -7.95 16.10 -5.20
CA TYR A 15 -6.87 15.18 -5.58
C TYR A 15 -7.28 13.71 -5.43
N LYS A 16 -8.01 13.38 -4.36
CA LYS A 16 -8.60 12.04 -4.16
C LYS A 16 -9.70 11.73 -5.18
N LYS A 17 -10.63 12.67 -5.43
CA LYS A 17 -11.72 12.50 -6.39
C LYS A 17 -11.25 12.28 -7.83
N GLU A 18 -10.14 12.89 -8.21
CA GLU A 18 -9.52 12.73 -9.53
C GLU A 18 -8.80 11.37 -9.69
N GLY A 19 -8.74 10.57 -8.62
CA GLY A 19 -8.18 9.22 -8.64
C GLY A 19 -6.66 9.19 -8.69
N HIS A 20 -5.97 10.32 -8.45
CA HIS A 20 -4.51 10.37 -8.42
C HIS A 20 -3.93 9.42 -7.36
N PHE A 21 -4.54 9.39 -6.17
CA PHE A 21 -4.12 8.50 -5.10
C PHE A 21 -4.25 7.01 -5.47
N ASP A 22 -5.33 6.62 -6.14
CA ASP A 22 -5.55 5.24 -6.57
C ASP A 22 -4.59 4.84 -7.69
N LYS A 23 -4.25 5.76 -8.60
CA LYS A 23 -3.21 5.53 -9.62
C LYS A 23 -1.86 5.30 -8.96
N LEU A 24 -1.46 6.17 -8.04
CA LEU A 24 -0.19 6.02 -7.32
C LEU A 24 -0.10 4.71 -6.54
N LYS A 25 -1.19 4.29 -5.89
CA LYS A 25 -1.25 2.99 -5.23
C LYS A 25 -1.01 1.86 -6.22
N ARG A 26 -1.70 1.86 -7.36
CA ARG A 26 -1.52 0.81 -8.39
C ARG A 26 -0.09 0.81 -8.92
N ASP A 27 0.47 1.97 -9.21
CA ASP A 27 1.84 2.09 -9.72
C ASP A 27 2.84 1.50 -8.71
N ILE A 28 2.70 1.83 -7.42
CA ILE A 28 3.55 1.28 -6.35
C ILE A 28 3.44 -0.24 -6.28
N LEU A 29 2.21 -0.79 -6.30
CA LEU A 29 1.97 -2.23 -6.23
C LEU A 29 2.43 -2.99 -7.49
N SER A 30 2.42 -2.32 -8.65
CA SER A 30 2.84 -2.89 -9.92
C SER A 30 4.36 -2.90 -10.14
N ASN A 31 5.12 -2.15 -9.34
CA ASN A 31 6.57 -2.12 -9.43
C ASN A 31 7.16 -3.51 -9.22
N THR A 32 8.23 -3.80 -9.94
CA THR A 32 9.01 -5.01 -9.77
C THR A 32 9.55 -5.09 -8.35
N TRP A 33 9.44 -6.26 -7.75
CA TRP A 33 10.06 -6.56 -6.47
C TRP A 33 11.53 -6.94 -6.71
N ASN A 34 12.45 -6.07 -6.31
CA ASN A 34 13.90 -6.28 -6.53
C ASN A 34 14.54 -7.30 -5.57
N GLY A 35 13.75 -8.11 -4.85
CA GLY A 35 14.24 -9.15 -3.94
C GLY A 35 14.47 -10.51 -4.61
N THR A 36 14.30 -10.61 -5.94
CA THR A 36 14.53 -11.83 -6.72
C THR A 36 15.52 -11.55 -7.85
N GLU A 37 16.48 -12.45 -8.04
CA GLU A 37 17.45 -12.38 -9.16
C GLU A 37 16.78 -12.45 -10.54
N GLU A 38 15.50 -12.82 -10.60
CA GLU A 38 14.73 -12.97 -11.85
C GLU A 38 13.85 -11.75 -12.22
N GLY A 39 13.79 -10.69 -11.40
CA GLY A 39 13.30 -9.36 -11.81
C GLY A 39 11.90 -9.22 -12.41
N ASN A 40 11.09 -10.28 -12.44
CA ASN A 40 9.84 -10.33 -13.22
C ASN A 40 8.56 -10.37 -12.38
N GLU A 41 8.66 -10.46 -11.06
CA GLU A 41 7.49 -10.51 -10.17
C GLU A 41 7.11 -9.10 -9.67
N SER A 42 5.82 -8.76 -9.75
CA SER A 42 5.32 -7.51 -9.17
C SER A 42 5.26 -7.62 -7.65
N PHE A 43 5.43 -6.49 -6.96
CA PHE A 43 5.27 -6.43 -5.51
C PHE A 43 3.91 -6.96 -5.06
N GLU A 44 2.85 -6.70 -5.83
CA GLU A 44 1.52 -7.23 -5.55
C GLU A 44 1.49 -8.76 -5.54
N GLN A 45 2.13 -9.41 -6.52
CA GLN A 45 2.15 -10.87 -6.62
C GLN A 45 2.90 -11.50 -5.44
N MET A 46 4.07 -10.95 -5.11
CA MET A 46 4.85 -11.40 -3.95
C MET A 46 4.06 -11.23 -2.64
N LEU A 47 3.36 -10.10 -2.47
CA LEU A 47 2.55 -9.85 -1.28
C LEU A 47 1.37 -10.84 -1.19
N ARG A 48 0.73 -11.17 -2.31
CA ARG A 48 -0.35 -12.18 -2.36
C ARG A 48 0.15 -13.55 -1.94
N ASP A 49 1.32 -13.95 -2.43
CA ASP A 49 1.91 -15.24 -2.08
C ASP A 49 2.32 -15.30 -0.62
N ARG A 50 2.82 -14.18 -0.08
CA ARG A 50 3.11 -14.06 1.36
C ARG A 50 1.86 -14.20 2.21
N VAL A 51 0.78 -13.49 1.86
CA VAL A 51 -0.51 -13.59 2.56
C VAL A 51 -1.03 -15.03 2.49
N ALA A 52 -0.92 -15.69 1.34
CA ALA A 52 -1.31 -17.09 1.20
C ALA A 52 -0.51 -18.03 2.10
N SER A 53 0.80 -17.80 2.27
CA SER A 53 1.64 -18.57 3.21
C SER A 53 1.19 -18.37 4.66
N VAL A 54 1.02 -17.11 5.08
CA VAL A 54 0.62 -16.78 6.45
C VAL A 54 -0.78 -17.33 6.77
N VAL A 55 -1.70 -17.28 5.80
CA VAL A 55 -3.03 -17.90 5.93
C VAL A 55 -2.90 -19.40 6.15
N LYS A 56 -2.05 -20.09 5.37
CA LYS A 56 -1.82 -21.54 5.53
C LYS A 56 -1.23 -21.87 6.89
N GLU A 57 -0.28 -21.08 7.37
CA GLU A 57 0.32 -21.23 8.70
C GLU A 57 -0.71 -21.03 9.81
N MET A 58 -1.49 -19.95 9.75
CA MET A 58 -2.56 -19.70 10.73
C MET A 58 -3.62 -20.79 10.74
N VAL A 59 -3.98 -21.32 9.57
CA VAL A 59 -4.91 -22.44 9.45
C VAL A 59 -4.33 -23.75 10.00
N LYS A 60 -3.02 -23.96 9.85
CA LYS A 60 -2.33 -25.11 10.45
C LYS A 60 -2.27 -25.01 11.97
N GLU A 61 -2.12 -23.80 12.50
CA GLU A 61 -2.15 -23.53 13.95
C GLU A 61 -3.54 -23.69 14.56
N ASP A 62 -4.59 -23.31 13.83
CA ASP A 62 -5.99 -23.48 14.22
C ASP A 62 -6.84 -24.00 13.05
N GLU A 63 -6.97 -25.33 12.95
CA GLU A 63 -7.80 -25.99 11.93
C GLU A 63 -9.29 -25.58 12.03
N GLY A 64 -9.72 -25.09 13.21
CA GLY A 64 -11.04 -24.52 13.47
C GLY A 64 -11.39 -23.33 12.57
N LEU A 65 -10.39 -22.68 11.97
CA LEU A 65 -10.55 -21.62 10.97
C LEU A 65 -11.16 -22.14 9.67
N ILE A 66 -10.92 -23.40 9.27
CA ILE A 66 -11.47 -23.99 8.04
C ILE A 66 -12.97 -24.31 8.21
N PHE A 67 -13.39 -24.63 9.43
CA PHE A 67 -14.75 -25.09 9.74
C PHE A 67 -15.76 -23.94 9.89
N LYS A 68 -15.29 -22.69 9.98
CA LYS A 68 -16.15 -21.50 9.94
C LYS A 68 -16.39 -21.11 8.49
N ASN A 69 -17.58 -20.61 8.16
CA ASN A 69 -17.94 -20.20 6.80
C ASN A 69 -16.82 -19.39 6.13
N ARG A 70 -16.52 -19.66 4.86
CA ARG A 70 -15.41 -19.03 4.11
C ARG A 70 -15.28 -17.51 4.29
N GLY A 71 -16.41 -16.79 4.39
CA GLY A 71 -16.42 -15.33 4.64
C GLY A 71 -16.12 -14.92 6.09
N LEU A 72 -16.42 -15.77 7.08
CA LEU A 72 -16.01 -15.56 8.48
C LEU A 72 -14.52 -15.83 8.65
N THR A 73 -13.98 -16.84 7.97
CA THR A 73 -12.56 -17.18 8.04
C THR A 73 -11.67 -16.06 7.49
N SER A 74 -12.04 -15.47 6.35
CA SER A 74 -11.30 -14.31 5.81
C SER A 74 -11.35 -13.12 6.78
N ALA A 75 -12.51 -12.80 7.34
CA ALA A 75 -12.66 -11.72 8.32
C ALA A 75 -11.87 -11.96 9.62
N LEU A 76 -11.79 -13.22 10.08
CA LEU A 76 -11.01 -13.59 11.27
C LEU A 76 -9.51 -13.46 11.02
N ILE A 77 -9.04 -13.91 9.87
CA ILE A 77 -7.63 -13.78 9.47
C ILE A 77 -7.26 -12.31 9.29
N GLU A 78 -8.08 -11.54 8.57
CA GLU A 78 -7.88 -10.09 8.41
C GLU A 78 -7.87 -9.38 9.76
N SER A 79 -8.80 -9.70 10.66
CA SER A 79 -8.82 -9.13 12.01
C SER A 79 -7.56 -9.46 12.79
N GLN A 80 -7.02 -10.67 12.64
CA GLN A 80 -5.81 -11.07 13.33
C GLN A 80 -4.57 -10.36 12.78
N LEU A 81 -4.45 -10.24 11.45
CA LEU A 81 -3.36 -9.50 10.80
C LEU A 81 -3.41 -8.02 11.16
N VAL A 82 -4.60 -7.41 11.20
CA VAL A 82 -4.76 -6.01 11.63
C VAL A 82 -4.35 -5.84 13.10
N LYS A 83 -4.73 -6.76 13.98
CA LYS A 83 -4.36 -6.72 15.41
C LYS A 83 -2.86 -6.82 15.64
N ASP A 84 -2.16 -7.57 14.80
CA ASP A 84 -0.69 -7.70 14.88
C ASP A 84 0.06 -6.63 14.08
N ASN A 85 -0.63 -5.60 13.58
CA ASN A 85 -0.08 -4.56 12.71
C ASN A 85 0.65 -5.13 11.49
N TYR A 86 0.14 -6.21 10.92
CA TYR A 86 0.72 -6.92 9.78
C TYR A 86 2.12 -7.50 10.04
N SER A 87 2.55 -7.58 11.30
CA SER A 87 3.88 -8.10 11.67
C SER A 87 4.07 -9.57 11.31
N LYS A 88 2.98 -10.34 11.16
CA LYS A 88 3.05 -11.72 10.61
C LYS A 88 3.42 -11.77 9.13
N LEU A 89 3.15 -10.69 8.39
CA LEU A 89 3.57 -10.60 6.99
C LEU A 89 5.08 -10.38 6.88
N ASN A 90 5.75 -9.87 7.92
CA ASN A 90 7.21 -9.74 7.92
C ASN A 90 7.89 -11.11 8.04
N ASN A 91 8.96 -11.33 7.29
CA ASN A 91 9.75 -12.56 7.38
C ASN A 91 10.60 -12.54 8.65
N LYS A 92 10.21 -13.35 9.65
CA LYS A 92 10.97 -13.59 10.89
C LYS A 92 11.79 -14.89 10.81
N ASN A 93 12.23 -15.27 9.62
CA ASN A 93 13.08 -16.45 9.47
C ASN A 93 14.51 -16.05 9.84
N ASP A 94 14.86 -16.25 11.11
CA ASP A 94 16.22 -16.11 11.64
C ASP A 94 17.04 -17.42 11.54
N ASP A 95 16.56 -18.49 10.90
CA ASP A 95 17.20 -19.81 11.00
C ASP A 95 17.31 -20.65 9.70
N ASP A 96 17.13 -20.07 8.50
CA ASP A 96 17.42 -20.81 7.26
C ASP A 96 18.42 -20.06 6.39
N ASP A 97 19.68 -20.47 6.51
CA ASP A 97 20.90 -19.99 5.82
C ASP A 97 20.85 -20.16 4.28
N ASN A 98 19.68 -20.40 3.69
CA ASN A 98 19.50 -20.66 2.26
C ASN A 98 18.41 -19.82 1.57
N ASP A 99 17.71 -18.91 2.27
CA ASP A 99 16.76 -18.02 1.60
C ASP A 99 17.02 -16.56 1.96
N ALA A 100 17.78 -15.89 1.12
CA ALA A 100 18.17 -14.49 1.19
C ALA A 100 16.99 -13.50 1.02
N ARG A 101 15.84 -13.77 1.64
CA ARG A 101 14.57 -13.11 1.35
C ARG A 101 13.94 -12.55 2.61
N LYS A 102 14.67 -11.65 3.28
CA LYS A 102 14.11 -10.86 4.39
C LYS A 102 13.08 -9.87 3.83
N PHE A 103 11.81 -10.13 4.08
CA PHE A 103 10.71 -9.24 3.70
C PHE A 103 10.26 -8.43 4.91
N GLU A 104 10.51 -7.12 4.87
CA GLU A 104 10.03 -6.17 5.88
C GLU A 104 9.05 -5.20 5.21
N LEU A 105 7.76 -5.46 5.39
CA LEU A 105 6.68 -4.67 4.80
C LEU A 105 6.73 -3.21 5.22
N ASP A 106 6.99 -2.95 6.51
CA ASP A 106 7.08 -1.60 7.06
C ASP A 106 8.26 -0.83 6.47
N ALA A 107 9.43 -1.48 6.36
CA ALA A 107 10.61 -0.88 5.74
C ALA A 107 10.36 -0.56 4.26
N TYR A 108 9.69 -1.46 3.54
CA TYR A 108 9.32 -1.20 2.15
C TYR A 108 8.37 -0.01 2.02
N ILE A 109 7.28 0.02 2.79
CA ILE A 109 6.32 1.13 2.77
C ILE A 109 7.03 2.45 3.09
N HIS A 110 7.87 2.47 4.12
CA HIS A 110 8.62 3.66 4.50
C HIS A 110 9.56 4.13 3.38
N SER A 111 10.28 3.20 2.75
CA SER A 111 11.19 3.52 1.64
C SER A 111 10.45 4.15 0.44
N LYS A 112 9.24 3.67 0.14
CA LYS A 112 8.42 4.22 -0.94
C LYS A 112 7.84 5.57 -0.58
N LEU A 113 7.38 5.77 0.66
CA LEU A 113 6.84 7.05 1.12
C LEU A 113 7.92 8.15 1.23
N GLN A 114 9.17 7.77 1.42
CA GLN A 114 10.32 8.69 1.47
C GLN A 114 10.94 8.97 0.10
N ASP A 115 10.47 8.34 -0.98
CA ASP A 115 11.01 8.59 -2.32
C ASP A 115 10.84 10.07 -2.71
N PRO A 116 11.94 10.82 -2.90
CA PRO A 116 11.87 12.23 -3.28
C PRO A 116 11.12 12.45 -4.60
N LYS A 117 11.20 11.50 -5.54
CA LYS A 117 10.50 11.58 -6.83
C LYS A 117 8.98 11.46 -6.64
N LEU A 118 8.55 10.58 -5.74
CA LEU A 118 7.13 10.46 -5.38
C LEU A 118 6.63 11.77 -4.77
N LEU A 119 7.41 12.36 -3.85
CA LEU A 119 7.06 13.65 -3.24
C LEU A 119 7.01 14.79 -4.26
N GLU A 120 7.97 14.89 -5.17
CA GLU A 120 7.95 15.90 -6.24
C GLU A 120 6.77 15.72 -7.18
N MET A 121 6.46 14.48 -7.57
CA MET A 121 5.31 14.18 -8.42
C MET A 121 3.99 14.56 -7.74
N ILE A 122 3.81 14.22 -6.46
CA ILE A 122 2.62 14.60 -5.69
C ILE A 122 2.51 16.13 -5.62
N LYS A 123 3.62 16.83 -5.33
CA LYS A 123 3.64 18.31 -5.31
C LYS A 123 3.24 18.90 -6.65
N LYS A 124 3.75 18.36 -7.76
CA LYS A 124 3.42 18.80 -9.12
C LYS A 124 1.92 18.60 -9.41
N GLN A 125 1.39 17.41 -9.16
CA GLN A 125 -0.03 17.12 -9.40
C GLN A 125 -0.95 17.98 -8.50
N LEU A 126 -0.56 18.23 -7.25
CA LEU A 126 -1.30 19.14 -6.37
C LEU A 126 -1.26 20.60 -6.87
N SER A 127 -0.13 21.04 -7.43
CA SER A 127 -0.02 22.37 -8.02
C SER A 127 -0.88 22.53 -9.27
N GLU A 128 -0.98 21.48 -10.09
CA GLU A 128 -1.86 21.42 -11.26
C GLU A 128 -3.34 21.46 -10.83
N ALA A 129 -3.72 20.64 -9.84
CA ALA A 129 -5.08 20.61 -9.30
C ALA A 129 -5.51 21.94 -8.66
N ALA A 130 -4.56 22.67 -8.06
CA ALA A 130 -4.75 24.02 -7.52
C ALA A 130 -4.85 25.08 -8.62
N GLY A 131 -4.06 24.98 -9.68
CA GLY A 131 -4.12 25.87 -10.85
C GLY A 131 -5.48 25.80 -11.55
N SER A 132 -6.06 24.60 -11.70
CA SER A 132 -7.40 24.42 -12.24
C SER A 132 -8.52 25.05 -11.37
N GLN A 133 -8.26 25.39 -10.11
CA GLN A 133 -9.25 26.14 -9.29
C GLN A 133 -9.32 27.62 -9.67
N GLN A 134 -8.25 28.22 -10.21
CA GLN A 134 -8.27 29.61 -10.65
C GLN A 134 -9.06 29.78 -11.96
N GLU A 135 -8.95 28.83 -12.90
CA GLU A 135 -9.66 28.90 -14.18
C GLU A 135 -11.18 28.72 -14.02
N GLU A 136 -11.65 27.81 -13.16
CA GLU A 136 -13.10 27.66 -12.89
C GLU A 136 -13.70 28.87 -12.15
N SER A 137 -12.90 29.56 -11.33
CA SER A 137 -13.34 30.78 -10.64
C SER A 137 -13.41 32.01 -11.56
N ASN A 138 -12.57 32.08 -12.59
CA ASN A 138 -12.53 33.18 -13.57
C ASN A 138 -13.42 32.94 -14.80
N GLY A 139 -13.96 31.74 -14.99
CA GLY A 139 -14.89 31.40 -16.08
C GLY A 139 -16.38 31.69 -15.79
N ARG A 140 -16.71 32.34 -14.67
CA ARG A 140 -18.06 32.80 -14.32
C ARG A 140 -18.12 34.33 -14.24
N THR A 141 -18.08 34.98 -15.40
CA THR A 141 -18.72 36.28 -15.66
C THR A 141 -19.08 36.36 -17.14
#